data_AF-A0A955PVY8-F1
#
_entry.id   AF-A0A955PVY8-F1
#
_cell.length_a   1.000
_cell.length_b   1.000
_cell.length_c   1.000
_cell.angle_alpha   90.00
_cell.angle_beta   90.00
_cell.angle_gamma   90.00
#
_symmetry.space_group_name_H-M   'P 1'
#
loop_
_entity.id
_entity.type
_entity.pdbx_description
1 polymer ?
#
loop_
_entity_poly.entity_id
_entity_poly.type
_entity_poly.pdbx_seq_one_letter_code
_entity_poly.pdbx_strand_id
1 'polypeptide(L)'
;WVTQTIQRSVGTAVIVLKAPRRLLVYQHGRVVAEYPARVGFSGLADKLYEGDGATPEGQFRVVHKKEGAGTIYYKALLLDYPTRAHQQRFNEAQANGLV
;
A
#
# COMPACT_ATOMS: atom_id res chain seq x y z
N TRP A 1 10.49 -0.93 7.44
CA TRP A 1 10.06 -1.57 6.18
C TRP A 1 10.50 -0.78 4.94
N VAL A 2 10.50 0.57 4.92
CA VAL A 2 10.91 1.39 3.75
C VAL A 2 12.31 1.03 3.22
N THR A 3 13.36 1.06 4.06
CA THR A 3 14.73 0.71 3.66
C THR A 3 14.81 -0.71 3.10
N GLN A 4 14.10 -1.65 3.72
CA GLN A 4 14.04 -3.03 3.28
C GLN A 4 13.33 -3.19 1.92
N THR A 5 12.27 -2.41 1.66
CA THR A 5 11.61 -2.36 0.35
C THR A 5 12.58 -1.86 -0.71
N ILE A 6 13.31 -0.78 -0.43
CA ILE A 6 14.29 -0.21 -1.37
C ILE A 6 15.42 -1.20 -1.66
N GLN A 7 15.95 -1.87 -0.63
CA GLN A 7 17.04 -2.84 -0.76
C GLN A 7 16.63 -4.15 -1.45
N ARG A 8 15.41 -4.65 -1.20
CA ARG A 8 14.92 -5.91 -1.77
C ARG A 8 14.41 -5.77 -3.19
N SER A 9 14.02 -4.58 -3.61
CA SER A 9 13.60 -4.32 -4.98
C SER A 9 14.81 -4.26 -5.91
N VAL A 10 15.02 -5.33 -6.68
CA VAL A 10 16.10 -5.43 -7.69
C VAL A 10 15.98 -4.35 -8.77
N GLY A 11 14.74 -3.95 -9.10
CA GLY A 11 14.46 -2.93 -10.11
C GLY A 11 13.77 -1.71 -9.51
N THR A 12 12.47 -1.83 -9.25
CA THR A 12 11.62 -0.71 -8.85
C THR A 12 11.01 -0.91 -7.47
N ALA A 13 11.03 0.13 -6.64
CA ALA A 13 10.26 0.23 -5.41
C ALA A 13 9.36 1.46 -5.46
N VAL A 14 8.15 1.34 -4.91
CA VAL A 14 7.22 2.46 -4.77
C VAL A 14 7.02 2.69 -3.28
N ILE A 15 7.32 3.90 -2.82
CA ILE A 15 7.15 4.30 -1.42
C ILE A 15 6.03 5.33 -1.37
N VAL A 16 4.93 4.99 -0.70
CA VAL A 16 3.83 5.91 -0.46
C VAL A 16 3.94 6.42 0.98
N LEU A 17 4.11 7.73 1.11
CA LEU A 17 4.20 8.43 2.39
C LEU A 17 2.87 9.13 2.66
N LYS A 18 2.06 8.56 3.56
CA LYS A 18 0.69 9.06 3.83
C LYS A 18 0.66 10.48 4.37
N ALA A 19 1.45 10.76 5.41
CA ALA A 19 1.49 12.06 6.07
C ALA A 19 1.84 13.22 5.13
N PRO A 20 2.96 13.16 4.38
CA PRO A 20 3.27 14.20 3.40
C PRO A 20 2.48 14.06 2.09
N ARG A 21 1.62 13.03 1.94
CA ARG A 21 0.83 12.77 0.73
C ARG A 21 1.69 12.71 -0.54
N ARG A 22 2.78 11.95 -0.48
CA ARG A 22 3.77 11.79 -1.56
C ARG A 22 3.97 10.33 -1.93
N LEU A 23 4.19 10.08 -3.21
CA LEU A 23 4.63 8.80 -3.76
C LEU A 23 6.01 9.00 -4.37
N LEU A 24 6.96 8.17 -3.95
CA LEU A 24 8.32 8.16 -4.47
C LEU A 24 8.54 6.87 -5.25
N VAL A 25 9.05 6.99 -6.47
CA VAL A 25 9.49 5.85 -7.28
C VAL A 25 11.00 5.75 -7.16
N TYR A 26 11.45 4.60 -6.66
CA TYR A 26 12.86 4.25 -6.60
C TYR A 26 13.21 3.30 -7.74
N GLN A 27 14.36 3.53 -8.38
CA GLN A 27 15.05 2.54 -9.20
C GLN A 27 16.49 2.39 -8.70
N HIS A 28 16.93 1.14 -8.52
CA HIS A 28 18.29 0.82 -8.06
C HIS A 28 18.74 1.64 -6.84
N GLY A 29 17.84 1.81 -5.86
CA GLY A 29 18.12 2.54 -4.62
C GLY A 29 18.04 4.07 -4.72
N ARG A 30 17.76 4.65 -5.89
CA ARG A 30 17.66 6.10 -6.09
C ARG A 30 16.24 6.52 -6.45
N VAL A 31 15.80 7.67 -5.94
CA VAL A 31 14.52 8.27 -6.36
C VAL A 31 14.66 8.73 -7.81
N VAL A 32 13.76 8.26 -8.68
CA VAL A 32 13.70 8.63 -10.10
C VAL A 32 12.45 9.44 -10.44
N ALA A 33 11.42 9.39 -9.60
CA ALA A 33 10.23 10.20 -9.76
C ALA A 33 9.51 10.43 -8.42
N GLU A 34 8.78 11.53 -8.35
CA GLU A 34 7.93 11.89 -7.22
C GLU A 34 6.58 12.39 -7.73
N TYR A 35 5.50 11.98 -7.07
CA TYR A 35 4.14 12.35 -7.41
C TYR A 35 3.32 12.67 -6.15
N PRO A 36 2.32 13.57 -6.23
CA PRO A 36 1.33 13.70 -5.17
C PRO A 36 0.53 12.41 -5.03
N ALA A 37 0.25 12.00 -3.79
CA ALA A 37 -0.52 10.80 -3.47
C ALA A 37 -1.80 11.17 -2.72
N ARG A 38 -2.92 10.58 -3.14
CA ARG A 38 -4.14 10.58 -2.33
C ARG A 38 -4.17 9.29 -1.50
N VAL A 39 -4.64 9.41 -0.26
CA VAL A 39 -4.88 8.29 0.65
C VAL A 39 -6.38 8.20 0.93
N GLY A 40 -6.82 7.09 1.51
CA GLY A 40 -8.19 6.92 1.94
C GLY A 40 -8.66 8.03 2.89
N PHE A 41 -9.98 8.22 2.99
CA PHE A 41 -10.57 9.34 3.73
C PHE A 41 -10.30 9.30 5.24
N SER A 42 -9.93 8.14 5.79
CA SER A 42 -9.49 7.99 7.19
C SER A 42 -8.03 8.44 7.42
N GLY A 43 -7.39 9.04 6.41
CA GLY A 43 -6.15 9.79 6.54
C GLY A 43 -4.97 8.92 6.97
N LEU A 44 -4.52 9.11 8.21
CA LEU A 44 -3.36 8.42 8.79
C LEU A 44 -3.72 7.11 9.50
N ALA A 45 -5.01 6.78 9.64
CA ALA A 45 -5.41 5.48 10.17
C ALA A 45 -4.83 4.35 9.31
N ASP A 46 -4.43 3.26 9.97
CA ASP A 46 -4.06 2.04 9.29
C ASP A 46 -5.30 1.18 9.02
N LYS A 47 -5.27 0.47 7.89
CA LYS A 47 -6.41 -0.33 7.45
C LYS A 47 -6.57 -1.56 8.33
N LEU A 48 -7.78 -1.74 8.84
CA LEU A 48 -8.16 -2.84 9.71
C LEU A 48 -9.25 -3.71 9.10
N TYR A 49 -10.28 -3.13 8.46
CA TYR A 49 -11.40 -3.86 7.90
C TYR A 49 -11.94 -3.22 6.60
N GLU A 50 -12.81 -3.91 5.88
CA GLU A 50 -13.45 -3.37 4.68
C GLU A 50 -14.37 -2.17 5.03
N GLY A 51 -14.31 -1.10 4.24
CA GLY A 51 -15.14 0.09 4.47
C GLY A 51 -14.59 1.12 5.46
N ASP A 52 -13.51 0.82 6.19
CA ASP A 52 -12.88 1.72 7.17
C ASP A 52 -12.23 2.99 6.60
N GLY A 53 -12.20 3.15 5.27
CA GLY A 53 -11.62 4.31 4.59
C GLY A 53 -10.12 4.49 4.72
N ALA A 54 -9.38 3.52 5.29
CA ALA A 54 -7.95 3.62 5.51
C ALA A 54 -7.16 2.96 4.37
N THR A 55 -5.96 3.48 4.11
CA THR A 55 -4.97 2.85 3.22
C THR A 55 -4.03 1.99 4.07
N PRO A 56 -3.72 0.74 3.71
CA PRO A 56 -2.90 -0.11 4.58
C PRO A 56 -1.43 0.33 4.62
N GLU A 57 -0.78 0.17 5.77
CA GLU A 57 0.65 0.42 6.00
C GLU A 57 1.46 -0.86 6.07
N GLY A 58 2.66 -0.80 5.52
CA GLY A 58 3.63 -1.89 5.58
C GLY A 58 4.27 -2.16 4.24
N GLN A 59 4.85 -3.36 4.13
CA GLN A 59 5.47 -3.83 2.91
C GLN A 59 4.49 -4.69 2.12
N PHE A 60 4.34 -4.36 0.84
CA PHE A 60 3.47 -5.06 -0.11
C PHE A 60 4.25 -5.43 -1.37
N ARG A 61 3.76 -6.44 -2.08
CA ARG A 61 4.17 -6.77 -3.44
C ARG A 61 3.06 -6.41 -4.41
N VAL A 62 3.46 -5.88 -5.57
CA VAL A 62 2.56 -5.80 -6.71
C VAL A 62 2.42 -7.19 -7.30
N VAL A 63 1.23 -7.77 -7.24
CA VAL A 63 0.92 -9.10 -7.77
C VAL A 63 0.34 -9.05 -9.17
N HIS A 64 -0.22 -7.92 -9.59
CA HIS A 64 -0.76 -7.74 -10.93
C HIS A 64 -0.74 -6.27 -11.35
N LYS A 65 -0.36 -5.99 -12.61
CA LYS A 65 -0.57 -4.70 -13.27
C LYS A 65 -1.82 -4.80 -14.16
N LYS A 66 -2.82 -3.97 -13.90
CA LYS A 66 -4.13 -4.01 -14.57
C LYS A 66 -4.29 -2.78 -15.48
N GLU A 67 -4.87 -3.00 -16.65
CA GLU A 67 -5.21 -1.97 -17.64
C GLU A 67 -6.40 -2.39 -18.51
N GLY A 68 -6.96 -1.46 -19.27
CA GLY A 68 -8.11 -1.72 -20.15
C GLY A 68 -9.31 -2.28 -19.38
N ALA A 69 -9.99 -3.28 -19.95
CA ALA A 69 -11.15 -3.93 -19.32
C ALA A 69 -10.84 -4.66 -18.00
N GLY A 70 -9.56 -4.84 -17.65
CA GLY A 70 -9.17 -5.46 -16.38
C GLY A 70 -9.44 -4.58 -15.16
N THR A 71 -9.68 -3.28 -15.32
CA THR A 71 -9.92 -2.36 -14.20
C THR A 71 -10.89 -1.24 -14.59
N ILE A 72 -11.70 -0.80 -13.62
CA ILE A 72 -12.54 0.40 -13.77
C ILE A 72 -11.73 1.71 -13.72
N TYR A 73 -10.44 1.62 -13.39
CA TYR A 73 -9.50 2.75 -13.38
C TYR A 73 -8.71 2.79 -14.69
N TYR A 74 -7.95 3.85 -14.94
CA TYR A 74 -7.06 3.91 -16.12
C TYR A 74 -5.99 2.80 -16.09
N LYS A 75 -5.22 2.74 -15.00
CA LYS A 75 -4.24 1.68 -14.69
C LYS A 75 -4.25 1.42 -13.19
N ALA A 76 -4.02 0.19 -12.76
CA ALA A 76 -3.98 -0.17 -11.35
C ALA A 76 -2.88 -1.20 -11.04
N LEU A 77 -2.29 -1.10 -9.85
CA LEU A 77 -1.38 -2.09 -9.29
C LEU A 77 -2.12 -2.85 -8.19
N LEU A 78 -2.37 -4.14 -8.39
CA LEU A 78 -2.94 -5.00 -7.36
C LEU A 78 -1.83 -5.37 -6.37
N LEU A 79 -2.10 -5.16 -5.08
CA LEU A 79 -1.19 -5.53 -4.00
C LEU A 79 -1.55 -6.90 -3.44
N ASP A 80 -0.60 -7.56 -2.77
CA ASP A 80 -0.80 -8.75 -1.93
C ASP A 80 -1.50 -8.44 -0.58
N TYR A 81 -2.28 -7.37 -0.52
CA TYR A 81 -3.13 -7.05 0.61
C TYR A 81 -4.41 -7.91 0.58
N PRO A 82 -4.85 -8.50 1.71
CA PRO A 82 -4.23 -8.44 3.02
C PRO A 82 -3.06 -9.43 3.17
N THR A 83 -1.93 -8.96 3.69
CA THR A 83 -0.82 -9.87 4.08
C THR A 83 -1.18 -10.64 5.35
N ARG A 84 -0.41 -11.68 5.70
CA ARG A 84 -0.63 -12.47 6.94
C ARG A 84 -0.72 -11.59 8.20
N ALA A 85 0.11 -10.55 8.30
CA ALA A 85 0.08 -9.63 9.43
C ALA A 85 -1.18 -8.75 9.46
N HIS A 86 -1.78 -8.44 8.30
CA HIS A 86 -3.07 -7.73 8.26
C HIS A 86 -4.22 -8.65 8.67
N GLN A 87 -4.20 -9.90 8.22
CA GLN A 87 -5.19 -10.91 8.63
C GLN A 87 -5.16 -11.15 10.14
N GLN A 88 -3.97 -11.24 10.73
CA GLN A 88 -3.81 -11.37 12.19
C GLN A 88 -4.42 -10.18 12.93
N ARG A 89 -4.09 -8.95 12.53
CA ARG A 89 -4.64 -7.73 13.14
C ARG A 89 -6.16 -7.64 13.02
N PHE A 90 -6.72 -8.04 11.89
CA PHE A 90 -8.17 -8.12 11.70
C PHE A 90 -8.80 -9.13 12.67
N ASN A 91 -8.25 -10.34 12.78
CA ASN A 91 -8.76 -11.36 13.69
C ASN A 91 -8.67 -10.94 15.16
N GLU A 92 -7.58 -10.27 15.55
CA GLU A 92 -7.41 -9.70 16.89
C GLU A 92 -8.45 -8.60 17.16
N ALA A 93 -8.72 -7.73 16.18
CA ALA A 93 -9.74 -6.71 16.31
C ALA A 93 -11.15 -7.31 16.45
N GLN A 94 -11.46 -8.37 15.70
CA GLN A 94 -12.73 -9.10 15.84
C GLN A 94 -12.86 -9.71 17.24
N ALA A 95 -11.82 -10.37 17.73
CA ALA A 95 -11.82 -10.97 19.07
C ALA A 95 -12.02 -9.94 20.18
N ASN A 96 -11.57 -8.70 19.95
CA ASN A 96 -11.71 -7.58 20.88
C ASN A 96 -12.97 -6.73 20.65
N GLY A 97 -13.84 -7.08 19.69
CA GLY A 97 -15.07 -6.34 19.38
C GLY A 97 -14.85 -4.94 18.81
N LEU A 98 -13.70 -4.72 18.16
CA LEU A 98 -13.34 -3.44 17.53
C LEU A 98 -13.83 -3.35 16.08
N VAL A 99 -14.20 -4.48 15.47
CA VAL A 99 -14.72 -4.63 14.11
C VAL A 99 -15.75 -5.76 14.03
#